data_AF-A0AAD1JDC1-F1
#
_entry.id   AF-A0AAD1JDC1-F1
#
_cell.length_a   1.000
_cell.length_b   1.000
_cell.length_c   1.000
_cell.angle_alpha   90.00
_cell.angle_beta   90.00
_cell.angle_gamma   90.00
#
_symmetry.space_group_name_H-M   'P 1'
#
loop_
_entity.id
_entity.type
_entity.pdbx_description
1 polymer ?
#
loop_
_entity_poly.entity_id
_entity_poly.type
_entity_poly.pdbx_seq_one_letter_code
_entity_poly.pdbx_strand_id
1 'polypeptide(L)'
;MKKPIKLPFKCTSHGLISDIYYQQRRKSKVRGHPMPSYSRNELKEWIFNQAKFYKLYHDWVQSGFVSDLRPSIDRINNEKGYSFDNIQLVTWKENRENFFKDLKNNKKKYFKKKRKRVLQISPDGKVIHEYDSTYEAEEKTGISNSSISRVCRGIRKTAGGYKWAYKG
;
A
#
# COMPACT_ATOMS: atom_id res chain seq x y z
N MET A 1 -22.31 -32.22 24.80
CA MET A 1 -21.41 -32.06 23.63
C MET A 1 -21.28 -30.58 23.30
N LYS A 2 -20.07 -30.00 23.27
CA LYS A 2 -19.88 -28.60 22.85
C LYS A 2 -20.09 -28.50 21.33
N LYS A 3 -20.97 -27.62 20.87
CA LYS A 3 -21.16 -27.36 19.43
C LYS A 3 -19.81 -26.92 18.82
N PRO A 4 -19.41 -27.43 17.63
CA PRO A 4 -18.18 -27.00 17.00
C PRO A 4 -18.25 -25.50 16.70
N ILE A 5 -17.21 -24.76 17.10
CA ILE A 5 -17.11 -23.32 16.83
C ILE A 5 -17.00 -23.12 15.32
N LYS A 6 -18.02 -22.51 14.71
CA LYS A 6 -18.00 -22.16 13.29
C LYS A 6 -17.11 -20.94 13.09
N LEU A 7 -15.95 -21.14 12.49
CA LEU A 7 -15.02 -20.04 12.17
C LEU A 7 -15.64 -19.08 11.14
N PRO A 8 -15.33 -17.77 11.20
CA PRO A 8 -15.62 -16.84 10.12
C PRO A 8 -15.01 -17.36 8.81
N PHE A 9 -15.67 -17.17 7.66
CA PHE A 9 -15.19 -17.71 6.38
C PHE A 9 -13.73 -17.33 6.09
N LYS A 10 -13.33 -16.08 6.35
CA LYS A 10 -11.95 -15.58 6.15
C LYS A 10 -10.91 -16.21 7.08
N CYS A 11 -11.35 -16.89 8.13
CA CYS A 11 -10.50 -17.65 9.05
C CYS A 11 -10.36 -19.12 8.64
N THR A 12 -11.15 -19.58 7.67
CA THR A 12 -10.92 -20.89 7.01
C THR A 12 -9.81 -20.77 5.97
N SER A 13 -9.09 -21.85 5.70
CA SER A 13 -8.02 -21.87 4.69
C SER A 13 -8.51 -21.40 3.31
N HIS A 14 -9.68 -21.86 2.87
CA HIS A 14 -10.28 -21.49 1.59
C HIS A 14 -10.72 -20.02 1.53
N GLY A 15 -11.34 -19.52 2.60
CA GLY A 15 -11.77 -18.13 2.65
C GLY A 15 -10.61 -17.15 2.82
N LEU A 16 -9.55 -17.54 3.54
CA LEU A 16 -8.29 -16.82 3.61
C LEU A 16 -7.66 -16.66 2.21
N ILE A 17 -7.52 -17.75 1.47
CA ILE A 17 -6.95 -17.73 0.10
C ILE A 17 -7.81 -16.87 -0.84
N SER A 18 -9.13 -16.99 -0.75
CA SER A 18 -10.05 -16.15 -1.53
C SER A 18 -9.88 -14.67 -1.23
N ASP A 19 -9.71 -14.31 0.05
CA ASP A 19 -9.44 -12.93 0.47
C ASP A 19 -8.06 -12.44 -0.02
N ILE A 20 -7.02 -13.27 0.05
CA ILE A 20 -5.68 -12.95 -0.49
C ILE A 20 -5.77 -12.62 -1.98
N TYR A 21 -6.39 -13.48 -2.79
CA TYR A 21 -6.55 -13.24 -4.23
C TYR A 21 -7.33 -11.96 -4.54
N TYR A 22 -8.42 -11.73 -3.80
CA TYR A 22 -9.20 -10.50 -3.92
C TYR A 22 -8.35 -9.26 -3.64
N GLN A 23 -7.54 -9.28 -2.57
CA GLN A 23 -6.65 -8.16 -2.25
C GLN A 23 -5.56 -7.95 -3.31
N GLN A 24 -4.97 -9.02 -3.85
CA GLN A 24 -3.97 -8.92 -4.92
C GLN A 24 -4.54 -8.19 -6.14
N ARG A 25 -5.72 -8.59 -6.62
CA ARG A 25 -6.40 -7.92 -7.75
C ARG A 25 -6.68 -6.45 -7.46
N ARG A 26 -7.27 -6.15 -6.29
CA ARG A 26 -7.58 -4.77 -5.88
C ARG A 26 -6.32 -3.91 -5.85
N LYS A 27 -5.22 -4.44 -5.30
CA LYS A 27 -3.96 -3.71 -5.18
C LYS A 27 -3.23 -3.59 -6.51
N SER A 28 -3.34 -4.55 -7.44
CA SER A 28 -2.86 -4.38 -8.81
C SER A 28 -3.52 -3.18 -9.49
N LYS A 29 -4.87 -3.05 -9.39
CA LYS A 29 -5.61 -1.89 -9.93
C LYS A 29 -5.09 -0.57 -9.37
N VAL A 30 -4.96 -0.48 -8.03
CA VAL A 30 -4.49 0.74 -7.35
C VAL A 30 -3.07 1.13 -7.77
N ARG A 31 -2.21 0.16 -8.09
CA ARG A 31 -0.82 0.41 -8.50
C ARG A 31 -0.65 0.62 -10.02
N GLY A 32 -1.66 0.33 -10.82
CA GLY A 32 -1.53 0.26 -12.28
C GLY A 32 -0.69 -0.93 -12.76
N HIS A 33 -0.59 -2.00 -11.96
CA HIS A 33 0.13 -3.22 -12.34
C HIS A 33 -0.82 -4.16 -13.10
N PRO A 34 -0.29 -5.09 -13.91
CA PRO A 34 -1.07 -6.21 -14.44
C PRO A 34 -1.83 -6.95 -13.32
N MET A 35 -2.98 -7.52 -13.68
CA MET A 35 -3.66 -8.48 -12.82
C MET A 35 -2.73 -9.69 -12.54
N PRO A 36 -2.95 -10.45 -11.44
CA PRO A 36 -2.21 -11.67 -11.22
C PRO A 36 -2.20 -12.57 -12.46
N SER A 37 -1.06 -13.15 -12.80
CA SER A 37 -0.88 -14.03 -13.96
C SER A 37 -1.48 -15.43 -13.75
N TYR A 38 -2.30 -15.59 -12.71
CA TYR A 38 -2.93 -16.82 -12.28
C TYR A 38 -4.35 -16.51 -11.80
N SER A 39 -5.20 -17.51 -11.90
CA SER A 39 -6.54 -17.53 -11.34
C SER A 39 -6.51 -17.78 -9.82
N ARG A 40 -7.66 -17.62 -9.19
CA ARG A 40 -7.85 -17.98 -7.77
C ARG A 40 -7.61 -19.48 -7.50
N ASN A 41 -7.96 -20.34 -8.46
CA ASN A 41 -7.84 -21.79 -8.30
C ASN A 41 -6.38 -22.21 -8.41
N GLU A 42 -5.65 -21.70 -9.40
CA GLU A 42 -4.21 -21.95 -9.53
C GLU A 42 -3.46 -21.41 -8.31
N LEU A 43 -3.83 -20.22 -7.80
CA LEU A 43 -3.26 -19.71 -6.55
C LEU A 43 -3.52 -20.64 -5.36
N LYS A 44 -4.74 -21.17 -5.25
CA LYS A 44 -5.12 -22.10 -4.19
C LYS A 44 -4.29 -23.38 -4.25
N GLU A 45 -4.14 -23.96 -5.44
CA GLU A 45 -3.30 -25.15 -5.68
C GLU A 45 -1.84 -24.86 -5.31
N TRP A 46 -1.29 -23.74 -5.77
CA TRP A 46 0.07 -23.31 -5.45
C TRP A 46 0.29 -23.14 -3.94
N ILE A 47 -0.66 -22.56 -3.21
CA ILE A 47 -0.58 -22.40 -1.74
C ILE A 47 -0.64 -23.77 -1.03
N PHE A 48 -1.56 -24.64 -1.43
CA PHE A 48 -1.73 -25.95 -0.80
C PHE A 48 -0.61 -26.94 -1.11
N ASN A 49 0.16 -26.71 -2.17
CA ASN A 49 1.36 -27.49 -2.47
C ASN A 49 2.61 -27.05 -1.67
N GLN A 50 2.45 -26.19 -0.66
CA GLN A 50 3.57 -25.69 0.14
C GLN A 50 3.43 -26.10 1.61
N ALA A 51 4.39 -26.88 2.11
CA ALA A 51 4.49 -27.22 3.54
C ALA A 51 4.48 -25.98 4.45
N LYS A 52 5.10 -24.89 3.98
CA LYS A 52 5.13 -23.60 4.70
C LYS A 52 3.73 -23.06 5.01
N PHE A 53 2.76 -23.21 4.10
CA PHE A 53 1.40 -22.72 4.33
C PHE A 53 0.77 -23.39 5.55
N TYR A 54 0.88 -24.71 5.65
CA TYR A 54 0.27 -25.47 6.74
C TYR A 54 0.86 -25.08 8.10
N LYS A 55 2.18 -24.84 8.16
CA LYS A 55 2.82 -24.30 9.36
C LYS A 55 2.27 -22.93 9.75
N LEU A 56 2.28 -21.97 8.82
CA LEU A 56 1.78 -20.61 9.09
C LEU A 56 0.31 -20.60 9.49
N TYR A 57 -0.53 -21.40 8.82
CA TYR A 57 -1.95 -21.49 9.11
C TYR A 57 -2.21 -22.15 10.47
N HIS A 58 -1.46 -23.21 10.81
CA HIS A 58 -1.53 -23.84 12.12
C HIS A 58 -1.17 -22.84 13.24
N ASP A 59 -0.03 -22.15 13.11
CA ASP A 59 0.42 -21.16 14.09
C ASP A 59 -0.60 -20.02 14.26
N TRP A 60 -1.18 -19.55 13.16
CA TRP A 60 -2.24 -18.53 13.19
C TRP A 60 -3.49 -19.01 13.92
N VAL A 61 -3.95 -20.24 13.66
CA VAL A 61 -5.11 -20.83 14.35
C VAL A 61 -4.82 -21.04 15.84
N GLN A 62 -3.68 -21.60 16.19
CA GLN A 62 -3.28 -21.84 17.60
C GLN A 62 -3.14 -20.54 18.38
N SER A 63 -2.72 -19.45 17.72
CA SER A 63 -2.65 -18.13 18.36
C SER A 63 -4.01 -17.51 18.68
N GLY A 64 -5.12 -18.09 18.25
CA GLY A 64 -6.44 -17.45 18.33
C GLY A 64 -6.61 -16.35 17.27
N PHE A 65 -6.01 -16.53 16.09
CA PHE A 65 -6.07 -15.60 14.96
C PHE A 65 -5.38 -14.25 15.15
N VAL A 66 -4.26 -14.21 15.89
CA VAL A 66 -3.43 -12.99 16.00
C VAL A 66 -3.07 -12.45 14.63
N SER A 67 -3.34 -11.16 14.40
CA SER A 67 -3.25 -10.55 13.06
C SER A 67 -1.84 -10.59 12.48
N ASP A 68 -0.81 -10.43 13.30
CA ASP A 68 0.60 -10.45 12.85
C ASP A 68 1.03 -11.82 12.32
N LEU A 69 0.41 -12.92 12.79
CA LEU A 69 0.68 -14.29 12.35
C LEU A 69 -0.17 -14.74 11.16
N ARG A 70 -1.13 -13.91 10.72
CA ARG A 70 -2.00 -14.26 9.60
C ARG A 70 -1.20 -14.57 8.35
N PRO A 71 -1.41 -15.72 7.68
CA PRO A 71 -0.74 -16.00 6.41
C PRO A 71 -1.13 -14.98 5.33
N SER A 72 -0.17 -14.68 4.47
CA SER A 72 -0.24 -13.69 3.40
C SER A 72 0.70 -14.07 2.27
N ILE A 73 0.62 -13.31 1.18
CA ILE A 73 1.53 -13.39 0.05
C ILE A 73 2.16 -12.02 -0.17
N ASP A 74 3.48 -12.00 -0.24
CA ASP A 74 4.28 -10.82 -0.62
C ASP A 74 4.87 -11.01 -2.02
N ARG A 75 5.22 -9.91 -2.68
CA ARG A 75 5.93 -9.92 -3.96
C ARG A 75 7.43 -9.88 -3.69
N ILE A 76 8.18 -10.77 -4.34
CA ILE A 76 9.64 -10.80 -4.23
C ILE A 76 10.24 -9.53 -4.82
N ASN A 77 9.78 -9.11 -6.00
CA ASN A 77 10.08 -7.83 -6.61
C ASN A 77 8.82 -6.95 -6.67
N ASN A 78 8.86 -5.84 -5.94
CA ASN A 78 7.76 -4.90 -5.80
C ASN A 78 7.45 -4.05 -7.05
N GLU A 79 8.35 -4.01 -8.03
CA GLU A 79 8.16 -3.37 -9.35
C GLU A 79 7.32 -4.23 -10.29
N LYS A 80 7.32 -5.55 -10.09
CA LYS A 80 6.59 -6.51 -10.91
C LYS A 80 5.17 -6.77 -10.39
N GLY A 81 4.35 -7.39 -11.24
CA GLY A 81 3.00 -7.87 -10.91
C GLY A 81 3.04 -9.11 -10.01
N TYR A 82 1.88 -9.73 -9.80
CA TYR A 82 1.79 -11.01 -9.12
C TYR A 82 1.93 -12.15 -10.13
N SER A 83 2.96 -12.97 -9.98
CA SER A 83 3.23 -14.19 -10.77
C SER A 83 3.89 -15.23 -9.87
N PHE A 84 3.81 -16.52 -10.20
CA PHE A 84 4.30 -17.59 -9.31
C PHE A 84 5.80 -17.50 -9.01
N ASP A 85 6.59 -16.99 -9.96
CA ASP A 85 8.02 -16.71 -9.82
C ASP A 85 8.32 -15.42 -9.03
N ASN A 86 7.31 -14.59 -8.76
CA ASN A 86 7.46 -13.30 -8.09
C ASN A 86 6.66 -13.21 -6.79
N ILE A 87 6.17 -14.31 -6.24
CA ILE A 87 5.43 -14.33 -4.97
C ILE A 87 6.04 -15.28 -3.95
N GLN A 88 5.84 -14.98 -2.67
CA GLN A 88 6.26 -15.82 -1.57
C GLN A 88 5.22 -15.83 -0.44
N LEU A 89 5.06 -16.98 0.21
CA LEU A 89 4.25 -17.11 1.42
C LEU A 89 4.99 -16.48 2.61
N VAL A 90 4.30 -15.61 3.33
CA VAL A 90 4.78 -14.90 4.53
C VAL A 90 3.62 -14.68 5.49
N THR A 91 3.92 -14.25 6.70
CA THR A 91 2.95 -13.67 7.64
C THR A 91 2.71 -12.19 7.34
N TRP A 92 1.66 -11.61 7.92
CA TRP A 92 1.43 -10.16 7.89
C TRP A 92 2.60 -9.37 8.49
N LYS A 93 3.18 -9.87 9.59
CA LYS A 93 4.35 -9.25 10.23
C LYS A 93 5.55 -9.22 9.29
N GLU A 94 5.90 -10.36 8.70
CA GLU A 94 7.04 -10.46 7.76
C GLU A 94 6.83 -9.57 6.52
N ASN A 95 5.61 -9.55 5.95
CA ASN A 95 5.28 -8.67 4.82
C ASN A 95 5.49 -7.18 5.17
N ARG A 96 5.09 -6.76 6.38
CA ARG A 96 5.32 -5.40 6.88
C ARG A 96 6.81 -5.12 7.04
N GLU A 97 7.58 -6.06 7.59
CA GLU A 97 9.03 -5.93 7.75
C GLU A 97 9.76 -5.83 6.40
N ASN A 98 9.36 -6.62 5.40
CA ASN A 98 9.88 -6.55 4.03
C ASN A 98 9.65 -5.16 3.43
N PHE A 99 8.45 -4.59 3.59
CA PHE A 99 8.15 -3.24 3.14
C PHE A 99 9.09 -2.20 3.79
N PHE A 100 9.35 -2.28 5.10
CA PHE A 100 10.27 -1.36 5.77
C PHE A 100 11.73 -1.54 5.34
N LYS A 101 12.17 -2.79 5.09
CA LYS A 101 13.50 -3.08 4.51
C LYS A 101 13.63 -2.44 3.12
N ASP A 102 12.62 -2.62 2.27
CA ASP A 102 12.58 -2.02 0.94
C ASP A 102 12.59 -0.49 0.97
N LEU A 103 11.83 0.12 1.88
CA LEU A 103 11.84 1.57 2.08
C LEU A 103 13.22 2.09 2.49
N LYS A 104 13.90 1.39 3.40
CA LYS A 104 15.24 1.76 3.86
C LYS A 104 16.25 1.71 2.70
N ASN A 105 16.20 0.64 1.90
CA ASN A 105 17.12 0.43 0.79
C ASN A 105 16.84 1.36 -0.40
N ASN A 106 15.56 1.71 -0.63
CA ASN A 106 15.12 2.51 -1.79
C ASN A 106 14.61 3.91 -1.40
N LYS A 107 15.14 4.49 -0.31
CA LYS A 107 14.66 5.74 0.28
C LYS A 107 14.43 6.84 -0.78
N LYS A 108 15.44 7.14 -1.60
CA LYS A 108 15.38 8.18 -2.66
C LYS A 108 14.22 7.97 -3.66
N LYS A 109 13.96 6.73 -4.08
CA LYS A 109 12.90 6.39 -5.04
C LYS A 109 11.50 6.66 -4.47
N TYR A 110 11.27 6.31 -3.20
CA TYR A 110 10.01 6.54 -2.52
C TYR A 110 9.74 8.03 -2.26
N PHE A 111 10.78 8.80 -1.89
CA PHE A 111 10.65 10.25 -1.71
C PHE A 111 10.35 10.99 -3.02
N LYS A 112 10.95 10.58 -4.14
CA LYS A 112 10.70 11.19 -5.46
C LYS A 112 9.25 10.97 -5.94
N LYS A 113 8.67 9.78 -5.71
CA LYS A 113 7.32 9.41 -6.19
C LYS A 113 6.17 10.14 -5.47
N LYS A 114 6.42 10.77 -4.31
CA LYS A 114 5.38 11.48 -3.52
C LYS A 114 5.38 13.00 -3.71
N ARG A 115 6.38 13.56 -4.40
CA ARG A 115 6.45 15.00 -4.63
C ARG A 115 5.40 15.38 -5.67
N LYS A 116 4.34 16.04 -5.21
CA LYS A 116 3.38 16.70 -6.07
C LYS A 116 3.82 18.14 -6.22
N ARG A 117 4.12 18.52 -7.46
CA ARG A 117 4.44 19.91 -7.78
C ARG A 117 3.30 20.82 -7.36
N VAL A 118 3.64 22.03 -6.94
CA VAL A 118 2.66 23.04 -6.53
C VAL A 118 2.93 24.36 -7.20
N LEU A 119 1.84 25.04 -7.55
CA LEU A 119 1.85 26.39 -8.09
C LEU A 119 1.49 27.35 -6.98
N GLN A 120 2.30 28.38 -6.78
CA GLN A 120 1.96 29.56 -6.01
C GLN A 120 1.24 30.54 -6.93
N ILE A 121 0.03 30.93 -6.55
CA ILE A 121 -0.85 31.75 -7.38
C ILE A 121 -1.16 33.03 -6.61
N SER A 122 -0.98 34.17 -7.24
CA SER A 122 -1.31 35.47 -6.69
C SER A 122 -2.82 35.61 -6.44
N PRO A 123 -3.27 36.56 -5.60
CA PRO A 123 -4.70 36.79 -5.37
C PRO A 123 -5.50 37.04 -6.66
N ASP A 124 -4.91 37.75 -7.63
CA ASP A 124 -5.47 38.03 -8.97
C ASP A 124 -5.44 36.83 -9.93
N GLY A 125 -4.89 35.68 -9.50
CA GLY A 125 -4.98 34.42 -10.24
C GLY A 125 -3.80 34.13 -11.16
N LYS A 126 -2.71 34.90 -11.10
CA LYS A 126 -1.50 34.66 -11.89
C LYS A 126 -0.58 33.67 -11.18
N VAL A 127 0.03 32.76 -11.94
CA VAL A 127 1.07 31.86 -11.40
C VAL A 127 2.33 32.68 -11.17
N ILE A 128 2.85 32.65 -9.95
CA ILE A 128 4.08 33.36 -9.54
C ILE A 128 5.27 32.41 -9.62
N HIS A 129 5.14 31.23 -9.00
CA HIS A 129 6.19 30.22 -8.94
C HIS A 129 5.62 28.81 -9.03
N GLU A 130 6.45 27.91 -9.55
CA GLU A 130 6.26 26.46 -9.50
C GLU A 130 7.35 25.87 -8.61
N TYR A 131 6.95 25.00 -7.69
CA TYR A 131 7.83 24.22 -6.83
C TYR A 131 7.64 22.74 -7.12
N ASP A 132 8.71 21.96 -7.00
CA ASP A 132 8.67 20.50 -7.12
C ASP A 132 7.85 19.85 -6.00
N SER A 133 7.63 20.53 -4.87
CA SER A 133 6.75 20.06 -3.80
C SER A 133 6.28 21.15 -2.84
N THR A 134 5.26 20.85 -2.03
CA THR A 134 4.84 21.70 -0.89
C THR A 134 5.96 21.91 0.14
N TYR A 135 6.89 20.96 0.26
CA TYR A 135 8.02 21.06 1.18
C TYR A 135 9.06 22.05 0.65
N GLU A 136 9.40 21.98 -0.64
CA GLU A 136 10.27 22.99 -1.25
C GLU A 136 9.65 24.39 -1.20
N ALA A 137 8.33 24.49 -1.44
CA ALA A 137 7.62 25.76 -1.29
C ALA A 137 7.76 26.32 0.14
N GLU A 138 7.67 25.48 1.17
CA GLU A 138 7.90 25.87 2.57
C GLU A 138 9.34 26.35 2.79
N GLU A 139 10.35 25.62 2.30
CA GLU A 139 11.76 26.03 2.41
C GLU A 139 12.04 27.39 1.74
N LYS A 140 11.36 27.69 0.62
CA LYS A 140 11.57 28.93 -0.14
C LYS A 140 10.73 30.12 0.35
N THR A 141 9.57 29.87 0.94
CA THR A 141 8.61 30.93 1.31
C THR A 141 8.38 31.07 2.82
N GLY A 142 8.82 30.10 3.62
CA GLY A 142 8.50 30.00 5.05
C GLY A 142 7.04 29.63 5.34
N ILE A 143 6.21 29.42 4.31
CA ILE A 143 4.78 29.10 4.47
C ILE A 143 4.65 27.59 4.71
N SER A 144 4.00 27.21 5.82
CA SER A 144 3.89 25.80 6.19
C SER A 144 3.37 24.91 5.06
N ASN A 145 4.09 23.82 4.76
CA ASN A 145 3.70 22.86 3.72
C ASN A 145 2.29 22.30 3.97
N SER A 146 1.91 22.17 5.24
CA SER A 146 0.60 21.67 5.67
C SER A 146 -0.52 22.67 5.37
N SER A 147 -0.23 23.97 5.41
CA SER A 147 -1.18 25.02 5.03
C SER A 147 -1.32 25.09 3.52
N ILE A 148 -0.20 25.05 2.78
CA ILE A 148 -0.19 24.98 1.31
C ILE A 148 -1.03 23.78 0.83
N SER A 149 -0.78 22.59 1.38
CA SER A 149 -1.55 21.38 1.02
C SER A 149 -3.04 21.47 1.32
N ARG A 150 -3.45 22.19 2.38
CA ARG A 150 -4.87 22.43 2.67
C ARG A 150 -5.51 23.34 1.62
N VAL A 151 -4.76 24.33 1.11
CA VAL A 151 -5.24 25.19 0.01
C VAL A 151 -5.38 24.41 -1.29
N CYS A 152 -4.36 23.64 -1.68
CA CYS A 152 -4.43 22.82 -2.90
C CYS A 152 -5.58 21.80 -2.89
N ARG A 153 -6.09 21.41 -1.70
CA ARG A 153 -7.24 20.51 -1.52
C ARG A 153 -8.58 21.22 -1.37
N GLY A 154 -8.59 22.56 -1.43
CA GLY A 154 -9.80 23.36 -1.24
C GLY A 154 -10.29 23.47 0.21
N ILE A 155 -9.51 23.01 1.20
CA ILE A 155 -9.85 23.10 2.63
C ILE A 155 -9.64 24.52 3.15
N ARG A 156 -8.65 25.23 2.62
CA ARG A 156 -8.38 26.65 2.91
C ARG A 156 -8.39 27.45 1.61
N LYS A 157 -8.73 28.74 1.70
CA LYS A 157 -8.71 29.63 0.53
C LYS A 157 -7.29 30.08 0.16
N THR A 158 -6.46 30.35 1.16
CA THR A 158 -5.10 30.87 0.98
C THR A 158 -4.13 30.37 2.06
N ALA A 159 -2.83 30.50 1.77
CA ALA A 159 -1.74 30.30 2.72
C ALA A 159 -0.64 31.33 2.42
N GLY A 160 -0.23 32.09 3.45
CA GLY A 160 0.72 33.20 3.31
C GLY A 160 0.25 34.31 2.35
N GLY A 161 -1.06 34.50 2.21
CA GLY A 161 -1.63 35.48 1.26
C GLY A 161 -1.81 34.96 -0.18
N TYR A 162 -1.29 33.79 -0.51
CA TYR A 162 -1.35 33.21 -1.85
C TYR A 162 -2.40 32.10 -1.98
N LYS A 163 -2.90 31.91 -3.19
CA LYS A 163 -3.62 30.70 -3.62
C LYS A 163 -2.60 29.64 -4.00
N TRP A 164 -2.99 28.37 -3.92
CA TRP A 164 -2.11 27.25 -4.24
C TRP A 164 -2.87 26.14 -4.95
N ALA A 165 -2.24 25.51 -5.93
CA ALA A 165 -2.80 24.37 -6.66
C ALA A 165 -1.76 23.28 -6.86
N TYR A 166 -2.18 22.01 -6.89
CA TYR A 166 -1.32 20.92 -7.36
C TYR A 166 -1.20 20.99 -8.88
N LYS A 167 0.02 20.85 -9.40
CA LYS A 167 0.25 20.66 -10.84
C LYS A 167 0.20 19.16 -11.15
N GLY A 168 -0.62 18.80 -12.14
CA GLY A 168 -0.83 17.43 -12.61
C GLY A 168 0.33 16.89 -13.43
#